data_AF-W1W8H2-F1
#
_entry.id   AF-W1W8H2-F1
#
_cell.length_a   1.000
_cell.length_b   1.000
_cell.length_c   1.000
_cell.angle_alpha   90.00
_cell.angle_beta   90.00
_cell.angle_gamma   90.00
#
_symmetry.space_group_name_H-M   'P 1'
#
loop_
_entity.id
_entity.type
_entity.pdbx_description
1 polymer ?
#
loop_
_entity_poly.entity_id
_entity_poly.type
_entity_poly.pdbx_seq_one_letter_code
_entity_poly.pdbx_strand_id
1 'polypeptide(L)' 'LVDFKLEFGTHNGEVLLGDEISPDTCRFWDATTGEKLDKDRFRRDLGNIEEAYKEMLFRLTGERA' A
#
# COMPACT_ATOMS: atom_id res chain seq x y z
N LEU A 1 -6.99 -4.20 4.96
CA LEU A 1 -5.62 -3.94 5.46
C LEU A 1 -5.17 -5.18 6.21
N VAL A 2 -4.14 -5.86 5.71
CA VAL A 2 -3.62 -7.09 6.33
C VAL A 2 -2.57 -6.73 7.39
N ASP A 3 -1.54 -5.99 6.97
CA ASP A 3 -0.49 -5.45 7.82
C ASP A 3 0.17 -4.25 7.13
N PHE A 4 1.01 -3.52 7.87
CA PHE A 4 1.78 -2.39 7.37
C PHE A 4 3.04 -2.16 8.20
N LYS A 5 4.03 -1.49 7.61
CA LYS A 5 5.25 -1.02 8.28
C LYS A 5 5.24 0.50 8.29
N LEU A 6 5.65 1.09 9.42
CA LEU A 6 5.83 2.54 9.57
C LEU A 6 7.27 2.83 10.00
N GLU A 7 7.73 4.04 9.71
CA GLU A 7 8.97 4.61 10.23
C GLU A 7 8.67 5.94 10.91
N PHE A 8 9.34 6.19 12.04
CA PHE A 8 9.14 7.38 12.85
C PHE A 8 10.45 8.14 13.03
N GLY A 9 10.36 9.46 13.01
CA GLY A 9 11.45 10.38 13.33
C GLY A 9 11.09 11.29 14.49
N THR A 10 12.05 12.08 14.97
CA THR A 10 11.82 13.11 15.99
C THR A 10 12.05 14.49 15.41
N HIS A 11 11.11 15.41 15.63
CA HIS A 11 11.24 16.82 15.24
C HIS A 11 10.79 17.71 16.39
N ASN A 12 11.66 18.65 16.82
CA ASN A 12 11.40 19.54 17.97
C ASN A 12 10.97 18.80 19.26
N GLY A 13 11.51 17.60 19.50
CA GLY A 13 11.17 16.78 20.66
C GLY A 13 9.89 15.95 20.52
N GLU A 14 9.16 16.09 19.42
CA GLU A 14 7.96 15.30 19.13
C GLU A 14 8.29 14.11 18.21
N VAL A 15 7.68 12.95 18.49
CA VAL A 15 7.75 11.79 17.61
C VAL A 15 6.73 11.98 16.49
N LEU A 16 7.21 12.04 15.25
CA LEU A 16 6.40 12.21 14.07
C LEU A 16 6.49 10.97 13.18
N LEU A 17 5.36 10.62 12.57
CA LEU A 17 5.32 9.62 11.50
C LEU A 17 6.04 10.19 10.27
N GLY A 18 6.97 9.43 9.70
CA GLY A 18 7.67 9.76 8.47
C GLY A 18 7.49 8.70 7.39
N ASP A 19 8.45 8.63 6.47
CA ASP A 19 8.50 7.63 5.40
C ASP A 19 7.25 7.70 4.49
N GLU A 20 6.69 6.56 4.09
CA GLU A 20 5.56 6.47 3.17
C GLU A 20 4.49 5.47 3.65
N ILE A 21 3.24 5.74 3.27
CA ILE A 21 2.12 4.81 3.38
C ILE A 21 1.63 4.51 1.96
N SER A 22 2.02 3.37 1.43
CA SER A 22 1.74 2.99 0.05
C SER A 22 1.58 1.47 -0.07
N PRO A 23 1.16 0.94 -1.24
CA PRO A 23 1.15 -0.51 -1.47
C PRO A 23 2.55 -1.17 -1.41
N ASP A 24 3.63 -0.38 -1.31
CA ASP A 24 4.98 -0.89 -1.03
C ASP A 24 5.17 -1.27 0.46
N THR A 25 4.64 -0.46 1.37
CA THR A 25 4.80 -0.58 2.82
C THR A 25 3.60 -1.22 3.53
N CYS A 26 2.50 -1.42 2.80
CA CYS A 26 1.25 -1.99 3.31
C CYS A 26 0.81 -3.21 2.49
N ARG A 27 0.27 -4.24 3.15
CA ARG A 27 -0.42 -5.34 2.46
C ARG A 27 -1.92 -5.07 2.38
N PHE A 28 -2.41 -4.95 1.14
CA PHE A 28 -3.80 -4.69 0.82
C PHE A 28 -4.36 -5.86 0.05
N TRP A 29 -5.29 -6.60 0.67
CA TRP A 29 -6.02 -7.65 0.00
C TRP A 29 -7.46 -7.22 -0.20
N ASP A 30 -7.99 -7.50 -1.39
CA ASP A 30 -9.40 -7.33 -1.68
C ASP A 30 -10.23 -8.16 -0.69
N ALA A 31 -11.21 -7.53 -0.04
CA ALA A 31 -11.99 -8.17 1.01
C ALA A 31 -12.92 -9.29 0.51
N THR A 32 -13.25 -9.28 -0.79
CA THR A 32 -14.16 -10.25 -1.40
C THR A 32 -13.39 -11.40 -2.05
N THR A 33 -12.33 -11.09 -2.80
CA THR A 33 -11.59 -12.07 -3.60
C THR A 33 -10.32 -12.57 -2.93
N GLY A 34 -9.80 -11.86 -1.93
CA GLY A 34 -8.47 -12.12 -1.36
C GLY A 34 -7.32 -11.79 -2.32
N GLU A 35 -7.61 -11.11 -3.44
CA GLU A 35 -6.59 -10.67 -4.39
C GLU A 35 -5.63 -9.68 -3.72
N LYS A 36 -4.33 -9.85 -3.97
CA LYS A 36 -3.28 -8.97 -3.45
C LYS A 36 -3.17 -7.75 -4.36
N LEU A 37 -3.30 -6.56 -3.77
CA LEU A 37 -3.24 -5.27 -4.45
C LEU A 37 -2.02 -4.45 -3.98
N ASP A 38 -0.93 -5.15 -3.64
CA ASP A 38 0.26 -4.60 -3.01
C ASP A 38 1.55 -5.23 -3.56
N LYS A 39 2.70 -4.83 -3.02
CA LYS A 39 4.04 -5.29 -3.43
C LYS A 39 4.24 -6.80 -3.34
N ASP A 40 3.40 -7.56 -2.62
CA ASP A 40 3.44 -9.03 -2.70
C ASP A 40 3.18 -9.54 -4.13
N ARG A 41 2.52 -8.77 -5.01
CA ARG A 41 2.40 -9.13 -6.43
C ARG A 41 3.76 -9.23 -7.12
N PHE A 42 4.67 -8.32 -6.80
CA PHE A 42 6.05 -8.39 -7.26
C PHE A 42 6.81 -9.51 -6.55
N ARG A 43 6.74 -9.58 -5.21
CA ARG A 43 7.51 -10.56 -4.41
C ARG A 43 7.18 -12.02 -4.74
N ARG A 44 5.99 -12.28 -5.26
CA ARG A 44 5.47 -13.63 -5.56
C ARG A 44 5.19 -13.84 -7.05
N ASP A 45 5.74 -13.01 -7.93
CA ASP A 45 5.62 -13.12 -9.39
C ASP A 45 4.16 -13.23 -9.90
N LEU A 46 3.23 -12.48 -9.29
CA LEU A 46 1.79 -12.50 -9.63
C LEU A 46 1.40 -11.56 -10.78
N GLY A 47 2.36 -10.85 -11.37
CA GLY A 47 2.14 -9.88 -12.46
C GLY A 47 1.22 -8.71 -12.08
N ASN A 48 0.83 -7.90 -13.08
CA ASN A 48 -0.12 -6.79 -12.95
C ASN A 48 0.14 -5.83 -11.78
N ILE A 49 1.41 -5.51 -11.52
CA ILE A 49 1.82 -4.70 -10.37
C ILE A 49 1.28 -3.27 -10.51
N GLU A 50 1.55 -2.63 -11.65
CA GLU A 50 1.10 -1.25 -11.90
C GLU A 50 -0.44 -1.13 -11.83
N GLU A 51 -1.16 -2.06 -12.44
CA GLU A 51 -2.62 -2.08 -12.43
C GLU A 51 -3.21 -2.29 -11.03
N ALA A 52 -2.56 -3.10 -10.19
CA ALA A 52 -2.97 -3.23 -8.80
C ALA A 52 -2.80 -1.92 -8.00
N TYR A 53 -1.76 -1.14 -8.29
CA TYR A 53 -1.51 0.14 -7.63
C TYR A 53 -2.50 1.21 -8.13
N LYS A 54 -2.81 1.23 -9.43
CA LYS A 54 -3.88 2.06 -10.01
C LYS A 54 -5.25 1.72 -9.43
N GLU A 55 -5.54 0.43 -9.25
CA GLU A 55 -6.79 -0.01 -8.64
C GLU A 55 -6.88 0.42 -7.17
N MET A 56 -5.79 0.33 -6.40
CA MET A 56 -5.74 0.89 -5.06
C MET A 56 -6.00 2.40 -5.05
N LEU A 57 -5.37 3.15 -5.95
CA LEU A 57 -5.58 4.59 -6.07
C LEU A 57 -7.05 4.89 -6.38
N PHE A 58 -7.64 4.22 -7.38
CA PHE A 58 -9.03 4.40 -7.74
C PHE A 58 -9.98 4.11 -6.58
N ARG A 59 -9.75 3.06 -5.78
CA ARG A 59 -10.60 2.76 -4.61
C ARG A 59 -10.53 3.82 -3.53
N LEU A 60 -9.39 4.50 -3.40
CA LEU A 60 -9.18 5.57 -2.43
C LEU A 60 -9.75 6.91 -2.91
N THR A 61 -9.62 7.23 -4.20
CA THR A 61 -9.95 8.56 -4.75
C THR A 61 -11.25 8.60 -5.55
N GLY A 62 -11.69 7.47 -6.11
CA GLY A 62 -12.77 7.39 -7.09
C GLY A 62 -12.37 7.80 -8.52
N GLU A 63 -11.11 8.17 -8.76
CA GLU A 63 -10.62 8.68 -10.05
C GLU A 63 -9.78 7.63 -10.79
N ARG A 64 -10.02 7.46 -12.10
CA ARG A 64 -9.23 6.55 -12.94
C ARG A 64 -8.02 7.31 -13.50
N ALA A 65 -6.83 6.79 -13.20
CA ALA A 65 -5.55 7.27 -13.72
C ALA A 65 -5.30 6.81 -15.16
#